data_AF-A0A1W0VZ01-F1
#
_entry.id   AF-A0A1W0VZ01-F1
#
_cell.length_a   1.000
_cell.length_b   1.000
_cell.length_c   1.000
_cell.angle_alpha   90.00
_cell.angle_beta   90.00
_cell.angle_gamma   90.00
#
_symmetry.space_group_name_H-M   'P 1'
#
loop_
_entity.id
_entity.type
_entity.pdbx_description
1 polymer ?
#
loop_
_entity_poly.entity_id
_entity_poly.type
_entity_poly.pdbx_seq_one_letter_code
_entity_poly.pdbx_strand_id
1 'polypeptide(L)'
;MLHSDDNCAMKEIARQLCLEHQLSFSKMASSDDNTEFMIDMLRECGLAHKTILFVLEEFDLFAQGKQRLLYSLLDAMQSLTSQAVVIGVSCRLDADQLLEKRVRSRFSHRKLLFISPSLDDIQRLVEHLLILAKDSGLPEKYITDYNSRLTSIFSDKKFKGCLNSLMDADATTSNILRFLFRAVSYMDMESGFLPIESFLKALSSMQRQPKMDSLQDLSILELYILVCMHRLEDKEQSSYNFTSIMKGLRASFG
;
A
#
# COMPACT_ATOMS: atom_id res chain seq x y z
N MET A 1 10.49 -8.39 5.09
CA MET A 1 9.50 -8.99 6.01
C MET A 1 10.18 -9.30 7.33
N LEU A 2 9.71 -8.71 8.43
CA LEU A 2 10.35 -8.84 9.75
C LEU A 2 10.13 -10.23 10.40
N HIS A 3 9.12 -10.98 9.92
CA HIS A 3 8.67 -12.26 10.50
C HIS A 3 8.54 -13.37 9.44
N SER A 4 9.53 -13.50 8.55
CA SER A 4 9.51 -14.48 7.46
C SER A 4 9.62 -15.95 7.90
N ASP A 5 9.85 -16.22 9.19
CA ASP A 5 9.89 -17.56 9.78
C ASP A 5 8.94 -17.62 10.98
N ASP A 6 8.18 -18.71 11.11
CA ASP A 6 7.27 -18.99 12.22
C ASP A 6 7.98 -18.83 13.58
N ASN A 7 9.25 -19.24 13.67
CA ASN A 7 10.04 -19.10 14.89
C ASN A 7 10.35 -17.63 15.23
N CYS A 8 10.67 -16.82 14.22
CA CYS A 8 10.91 -15.39 14.40
C CYS A 8 9.63 -14.66 14.84
N ALA A 9 8.48 -15.05 14.27
CA ALA A 9 7.18 -14.51 14.65
C ALA A 9 6.82 -14.85 16.11
N MET A 10 6.95 -16.12 16.51
CA MET A 10 6.70 -16.56 17.89
C MET A 10 7.62 -15.85 18.90
N LYS A 11 8.90 -15.72 18.54
CA LYS A 11 9.88 -15.02 19.37
C LYS A 11 9.53 -13.54 19.55
N GLU A 12 9.03 -12.88 18.51
CA GLU A 12 8.60 -11.49 18.59
C GLU A 12 7.33 -11.33 19.42
N ILE A 13 6.35 -12.24 19.30
CA ILE A 13 5.16 -12.25 20.16
C ILE A 13 5.57 -12.34 21.62
N ALA A 14 6.43 -13.29 21.98
CA ALA A 14 6.94 -13.43 23.33
C ALA A 14 7.68 -12.17 23.80
N ARG A 15 8.50 -11.55 22.92
CA ARG A 15 9.21 -10.30 23.23
C ARG A 15 8.25 -9.14 23.52
N GLN A 16 7.20 -8.97 22.72
CA GLN A 16 6.21 -7.90 22.89
C GLN A 16 5.38 -8.11 24.16
N LEU A 17 4.95 -9.34 24.46
CA LEU A 17 4.27 -9.68 25.71
C LEU A 17 5.15 -9.42 26.93
N CYS A 18 6.43 -9.83 26.89
CA CYS A 18 7.35 -9.54 28.00
C CYS A 18 7.55 -8.03 28.20
N LEU A 19 7.66 -7.26 27.12
CA LEU A 19 7.87 -5.82 27.20
C LEU A 19 6.65 -5.11 27.83
N GLU A 20 5.44 -5.48 27.42
CA GLU A 20 4.20 -4.90 27.95
C GLU A 20 3.98 -5.25 29.44
N HIS A 21 4.34 -6.47 29.83
CA HIS A 21 4.17 -6.97 31.20
C HIS A 21 5.41 -6.80 32.10
N GLN A 22 6.44 -6.09 31.62
CA GLN A 22 7.71 -5.86 32.34
C GLN A 22 8.43 -7.15 32.80
N LEU A 23 8.33 -8.22 32.01
CA LEU A 23 8.97 -9.51 32.26
C LEU A 23 10.34 -9.59 31.56
N SER A 24 11.22 -10.44 32.07
CA SER A 24 12.53 -10.70 31.45
C SER A 24 12.38 -11.61 30.23
N PHE A 25 12.68 -11.08 29.04
CA PHE A 25 12.68 -11.86 27.81
C PHE A 25 13.98 -12.65 27.62
N SER A 26 13.89 -13.97 27.49
CA SER A 26 15.04 -14.82 27.17
C SER A 26 15.22 -14.99 25.66
N LYS A 27 16.32 -14.47 25.11
CA LYS A 27 16.65 -14.63 23.69
C LYS A 27 17.05 -16.06 23.30
N MET A 28 17.35 -16.92 24.28
CA MET A 28 17.79 -18.31 24.08
C MET A 28 16.65 -19.33 24.17
N ALA A 29 15.42 -18.90 24.51
CA ALA A 29 14.26 -19.77 24.60
C ALA A 29 13.94 -20.44 23.26
N SER A 30 13.57 -21.71 23.31
CA SER A 30 13.16 -22.47 22.13
C SER A 30 11.78 -22.03 21.62
N SER A 31 11.40 -22.44 20.41
CA SER A 31 10.08 -22.12 19.84
C SER A 31 8.94 -22.71 20.66
N ASP A 32 9.16 -23.90 21.24
CA ASP A 32 8.19 -24.59 22.07
C ASP A 32 8.01 -23.86 23.42
N ASP A 33 9.11 -23.44 24.06
CA ASP A 33 9.06 -22.64 25.30
C ASP A 33 8.31 -21.31 25.09
N ASN A 34 8.54 -20.65 23.94
CA ASN A 34 7.83 -19.41 23.60
C ASN A 34 6.34 -19.65 23.37
N THR A 35 5.96 -20.83 22.88
CA THR A 35 4.55 -21.21 22.67
C THR A 35 3.86 -21.49 24.01
N GLU A 36 4.51 -22.24 24.89
CA GLU A 36 4.00 -22.49 26.25
C GLU A 36 3.86 -21.18 27.04
N PHE A 37 4.89 -20.34 27.02
CA PHE A 37 4.84 -19.00 27.62
C PHE A 37 3.67 -18.16 27.11
N MET A 38 3.43 -18.14 25.80
CA MET A 38 2.31 -17.42 25.22
C MET A 38 0.96 -17.95 25.69
N ILE A 39 0.79 -19.28 25.79
CA ILE A 39 -0.44 -19.91 26.27
C ILE A 39 -0.70 -19.55 27.74
N ASP A 40 0.34 -19.57 28.57
CA ASP A 40 0.24 -19.19 29.98
C ASP A 40 -0.10 -17.71 30.13
N MET A 41 0.52 -16.84 29.35
CA MET A 41 0.19 -15.41 29.32
C MET A 41 -1.26 -15.16 28.91
N LEU A 42 -1.78 -15.90 27.93
CA LEU A 42 -3.19 -15.80 27.52
C LEU A 42 -4.14 -16.20 28.66
N ARG A 43 -3.79 -17.24 29.43
CA ARG A 43 -4.57 -17.70 30.59
C ARG A 43 -4.56 -16.66 31.70
N GLU A 44 -3.38 -16.15 32.08
CA GLU A 44 -3.23 -15.14 33.12
C GLU A 44 -3.95 -13.84 32.77
N CYS A 45 -3.83 -13.38 31.52
CA CYS A 45 -4.58 -12.21 31.03
C CYS A 45 -6.08 -12.44 31.07
N GLY A 46 -6.56 -13.65 30.73
CA GLY A 46 -7.97 -14.01 30.85
C GLY A 46 -8.49 -13.95 32.28
N LEU A 47 -7.72 -14.44 33.27
CA LEU A 47 -8.05 -14.33 34.69
C LEU A 47 -8.06 -12.88 35.18
N ALA A 48 -7.18 -12.04 34.63
CA ALA A 48 -7.09 -10.61 34.94
C ALA A 48 -8.10 -9.74 34.15
N HIS A 49 -9.01 -10.34 33.38
CA HIS A 49 -9.95 -9.63 32.49
C HIS A 49 -9.28 -8.69 31.49
N LYS A 50 -8.09 -9.07 31.00
CA LYS A 50 -7.35 -8.35 29.97
C LYS A 50 -7.43 -9.11 28.66
N THR A 51 -7.75 -8.40 27.58
CA THR A 51 -7.83 -8.97 26.24
C THR A 51 -6.55 -8.69 25.46
N ILE A 52 -5.92 -9.73 24.90
CA ILE A 52 -4.76 -9.58 24.01
C ILE A 52 -5.25 -9.47 22.56
N LEU A 53 -4.77 -8.45 21.82
CA LEU A 53 -5.06 -8.26 20.40
C LEU A 53 -3.82 -8.58 19.56
N PHE A 54 -3.89 -9.64 18.77
CA PHE A 54 -2.87 -9.99 17.79
C PHE A 54 -3.25 -9.41 16.42
N VAL A 55 -2.33 -8.65 15.82
CA VAL A 55 -2.48 -8.12 14.45
C VAL A 55 -1.42 -8.78 13.57
N LEU A 56 -1.87 -9.55 12.58
CA LEU A 56 -1.03 -10.25 11.63
C LEU A 56 -1.16 -9.56 10.26
N GLU A 57 -0.19 -8.70 9.94
CA GLU A 57 -0.07 -8.10 8.61
C GLU A 57 0.47 -9.11 7.59
N GLU A 58 0.06 -8.98 6.32
CA GLU A 58 0.39 -9.94 5.25
C GLU A 58 0.02 -11.39 5.63
N PHE A 59 -1.20 -11.57 6.15
CA PHE A 59 -1.71 -12.84 6.70
C PHE A 59 -1.52 -14.06 5.78
N ASP A 60 -1.64 -13.86 4.46
CA ASP A 60 -1.47 -14.91 3.46
C ASP A 60 -0.08 -15.54 3.46
N LEU A 61 0.94 -14.84 3.97
CA LEU A 61 2.29 -15.37 4.10
C LEU A 61 2.43 -16.33 5.28
N PHE A 62 1.73 -16.07 6.38
CA PHE A 62 1.63 -17.00 7.51
C PHE A 62 0.81 -18.26 7.17
N ALA A 63 -0.04 -18.17 6.14
CA ALA A 63 -0.77 -19.30 5.59
C ALA A 63 0.09 -20.17 4.65
N GLN A 64 1.37 -19.85 4.40
CA GLN A 64 2.25 -20.69 3.59
C GLN A 64 2.96 -21.75 4.46
N GLY A 65 3.20 -22.93 3.88
CA GLY A 65 3.95 -24.00 4.57
C GLY A 65 3.15 -24.68 5.69
N LYS A 66 3.78 -24.89 6.86
CA LYS A 66 3.26 -25.74 7.94
C LYS A 66 2.31 -25.03 8.93
N GLN A 67 2.10 -23.72 8.76
CA GLN A 67 1.14 -22.91 9.54
C GLN A 67 1.20 -23.14 11.06
N ARG A 68 2.41 -23.30 11.63
CA ARG A 68 2.54 -23.68 13.04
C ARG A 68 2.10 -22.56 13.96
N LEU A 69 2.52 -21.33 13.66
CA LEU A 69 2.11 -20.12 14.36
C LEU A 69 0.58 -19.98 14.39
N LEU A 70 -0.07 -20.04 13.23
CA LEU A 70 -1.52 -19.90 13.11
C LEU A 70 -2.26 -21.01 13.85
N TYR A 71 -1.77 -22.25 13.76
CA TYR A 71 -2.34 -23.36 14.50
C TYR A 71 -2.25 -23.12 16.02
N SER A 72 -1.05 -22.82 16.55
CA SER A 72 -0.83 -22.61 17.98
C SER A 72 -1.64 -21.44 18.53
N LEU A 73 -1.71 -20.31 17.82
CA LEU A 73 -2.49 -19.15 18.22
C LEU A 73 -4.00 -19.45 18.26
N LEU A 74 -4.54 -20.01 17.17
CA LEU A 74 -5.98 -20.25 17.07
C LEU A 74 -6.44 -21.39 17.98
N ASP A 75 -5.61 -22.42 18.20
CA ASP A 75 -5.87 -23.47 19.20
C ASP A 75 -5.84 -22.89 20.62
N ALA A 76 -4.84 -22.02 20.88
CA ALA A 76 -4.73 -21.10 22.02
C ALA A 76 -6.06 -20.48 22.49
N MET A 77 -6.79 -19.97 21.50
CA MET A 77 -8.01 -19.20 21.68
C MET A 77 -9.26 -20.06 21.87
N GLN A 78 -9.22 -21.36 21.56
CA GLN A 78 -10.39 -22.23 21.76
C GLN A 78 -10.63 -22.57 23.24
N SER A 79 -9.64 -22.33 24.11
CA SER A 79 -9.81 -22.47 25.55
C SER A 79 -10.80 -21.42 26.09
N LEU A 80 -11.74 -21.87 26.92
CA LEU A 80 -12.77 -21.04 27.57
C LEU A 80 -12.22 -19.92 28.47
N THR A 81 -10.93 -20.01 28.81
CA THR A 81 -10.24 -19.06 29.71
C THR A 81 -9.50 -17.96 28.95
N SER A 82 -9.36 -18.06 27.62
CA SER A 82 -8.56 -17.14 26.83
C SER A 82 -9.39 -15.94 26.36
N GLN A 83 -9.00 -14.72 26.76
CA GLN A 83 -9.51 -13.47 26.19
C GLN A 83 -8.51 -12.93 25.17
N ALA A 84 -8.65 -13.35 23.91
CA ALA A 84 -7.80 -12.84 22.83
C ALA A 84 -8.56 -12.67 21.51
N VAL A 85 -8.03 -11.81 20.65
CA VAL A 85 -8.53 -11.56 19.30
C VAL A 85 -7.37 -11.61 18.33
N VAL A 86 -7.53 -12.33 17.21
CA VAL A 86 -6.57 -12.34 16.10
C VAL A 86 -7.19 -11.64 14.91
N ILE A 87 -6.53 -10.58 14.43
CA ILE A 87 -6.88 -9.85 13.21
C ILE A 87 -5.81 -10.15 12.16
N GLY A 88 -6.18 -10.90 11.12
CA GLY A 88 -5.35 -11.08 9.94
C GLY A 88 -5.69 -10.04 8.88
N VAL A 89 -4.68 -9.33 8.37
CA VAL A 89 -4.81 -8.36 7.30
C VAL A 89 -4.08 -8.88 6.07
N SER A 90 -4.76 -8.96 4.93
CA SER A 90 -4.17 -9.39 3.65
C SER A 90 -4.87 -8.70 2.48
N CYS A 91 -4.12 -8.48 1.41
CA CYS A 91 -4.65 -8.01 0.12
C CYS A 91 -5.30 -9.14 -0.69
N ARG A 92 -5.08 -10.40 -0.29
CA ARG A 92 -5.50 -11.59 -1.03
C ARG A 92 -6.92 -12.01 -0.63
N LEU A 93 -7.83 -12.08 -1.60
CA LEU A 93 -9.25 -12.39 -1.35
C LEU A 93 -9.49 -13.85 -0.93
N ASP A 94 -8.65 -14.77 -1.37
CA ASP A 94 -8.72 -16.21 -1.09
C ASP A 94 -7.75 -16.64 0.03
N ALA A 95 -7.30 -15.71 0.88
CA ALA A 95 -6.36 -16.00 1.96
C ALA A 95 -6.87 -17.08 2.93
N ASP A 96 -8.18 -17.19 3.14
CA ASP A 96 -8.83 -18.22 3.96
C ASP A 96 -8.76 -19.63 3.33
N GLN A 97 -8.63 -19.71 2.00
CA GLN A 97 -8.49 -20.98 1.28
C GLN A 97 -7.10 -21.57 1.41
N LEU A 98 -6.09 -20.74 1.72
CA LEU A 98 -4.73 -21.19 1.99
C LEU A 98 -4.63 -21.96 3.31
N LEU A 99 -5.59 -21.80 4.22
CA LEU A 99 -5.57 -22.43 5.54
C LEU A 99 -5.75 -23.96 5.44
N GLU A 100 -4.85 -24.70 6.09
CA GLU A 100 -4.99 -26.14 6.25
C GLU A 100 -6.29 -26.48 7.00
N LYS A 101 -6.87 -27.66 6.74
CA LYS A 101 -8.14 -28.09 7.37
C LYS A 101 -8.16 -27.91 8.89
N ARG A 102 -7.03 -28.20 9.57
CA ARG A 102 -6.91 -28.09 11.03
C ARG A 102 -6.91 -26.65 11.56
N VAL A 103 -6.39 -25.70 10.79
CA VAL A 103 -6.36 -24.26 11.12
C VAL A 103 -7.69 -23.63 10.74
N ARG A 104 -8.19 -23.94 9.54
CA ARG A 104 -9.48 -23.47 9.03
C ARG A 104 -10.63 -23.88 9.94
N SER A 105 -10.61 -25.09 10.50
CA SER A 105 -11.62 -25.54 11.47
C SER A 105 -11.69 -24.68 12.74
N ARG A 106 -10.62 -23.96 13.07
CA ARG A 106 -10.53 -23.11 14.28
C ARG A 106 -10.75 -21.63 13.96
N PHE A 107 -10.82 -21.29 12.68
CA PHE A 107 -11.11 -19.94 12.22
C PHE A 107 -12.60 -19.65 12.37
N SER A 108 -12.93 -18.43 12.81
CA SER A 108 -14.33 -18.02 13.04
C SER A 108 -15.11 -17.76 11.74
N HIS A 109 -14.47 -17.90 10.57
CA HIS A 109 -15.04 -17.64 9.25
C HIS A 109 -15.58 -16.20 9.08
N ARG A 110 -15.15 -15.27 9.92
CA ARG A 110 -15.51 -13.85 9.82
C ARG A 110 -14.48 -13.14 8.97
N LYS A 111 -14.92 -12.62 7.81
CA LYS A 111 -14.10 -11.85 6.89
C LYS A 111 -14.72 -10.47 6.68
N LEU A 112 -13.93 -9.43 6.87
CA LEU A 112 -14.27 -8.06 6.47
C LEU A 112 -13.59 -7.79 5.14
N LEU A 113 -14.39 -7.47 4.13
CA LEU A 113 -13.89 -7.11 2.81
C LEU A 113 -13.86 -5.59 2.69
N PHE A 114 -12.68 -5.05 2.41
CA PHE A 114 -12.51 -3.65 2.04
C PHE A 114 -12.55 -3.55 0.51
N ILE A 115 -13.55 -2.85 0.00
CA ILE A 115 -13.71 -2.58 -1.43
C ILE A 115 -13.08 -1.24 -1.78
N SER A 116 -12.74 -1.06 -3.05
CA SER A 116 -12.30 0.24 -3.55
C SER A 116 -13.36 1.31 -3.26
N PRO A 117 -12.97 2.50 -2.77
CA PRO A 117 -13.91 3.58 -2.52
C PRO A 117 -14.58 4.05 -3.81
N SER A 118 -15.82 4.54 -3.68
CA SER A 118 -16.51 5.18 -4.80
C SER A 118 -15.96 6.57 -5.10
N LEU A 119 -16.29 7.13 -6.27
CA LEU A 119 -15.95 8.51 -6.61
C LEU A 119 -16.45 9.51 -5.56
N ASP A 120 -17.66 9.30 -5.03
CA ASP A 120 -18.24 10.16 -4.00
C ASP A 120 -17.45 10.07 -2.68
N ASP A 121 -17.00 8.88 -2.29
CA ASP A 121 -16.19 8.68 -1.08
C ASP A 121 -14.82 9.34 -1.23
N ILE A 122 -14.23 9.25 -2.42
CA ILE A 122 -12.96 9.92 -2.72
C ILE A 122 -13.14 11.43 -2.73
N GLN A 123 -14.22 11.95 -3.32
CA GLN A 123 -14.49 13.39 -3.28
C GLN A 123 -14.62 13.88 -1.83
N ARG A 124 -15.36 13.16 -0.98
CA ARG A 124 -15.46 13.47 0.45
C ARG A 124 -14.12 13.42 1.16
N LEU A 125 -13.27 12.44 0.83
CA LEU A 125 -11.94 12.32 1.40
C LEU A 125 -11.06 13.51 0.99
N VAL A 126 -11.05 13.88 -0.28
CA VAL A 126 -10.28 15.03 -0.79
C VAL A 126 -10.75 16.33 -0.15
N GLU A 127 -12.07 16.52 -0.05
CA GLU A 127 -12.67 17.65 0.66
C GLU A 127 -12.21 17.70 2.12
N HIS A 128 -12.29 16.58 2.83
CA HIS A 128 -11.89 16.49 4.23
C HIS A 128 -10.39 16.77 4.44
N LEU A 129 -9.53 16.32 3.52
CA LEU A 129 -8.08 16.49 3.63
C LEU A 129 -7.60 17.90 3.29
N LEU A 130 -8.30 18.61 2.40
CA LEU A 130 -7.88 19.94 1.94
C LEU A 130 -8.58 21.09 2.66
N ILE A 131 -9.79 20.88 3.19
CA ILE A 131 -10.52 21.92 3.91
C ILE A 131 -9.80 22.24 5.22
N LEU A 132 -9.55 23.53 5.46
CA LEU A 132 -8.94 24.00 6.70
C LEU A 132 -9.97 24.04 7.83
N ALA A 133 -9.63 23.42 8.96
CA ALA A 133 -10.44 23.46 10.16
C ALA A 133 -10.42 24.88 10.79
N LYS A 134 -11.53 25.27 11.44
CA LYS A 134 -11.68 26.63 12.02
C LYS A 134 -10.76 26.88 13.21
N ASP A 135 -10.32 25.83 13.88
CA ASP A 135 -9.41 25.81 15.02
C ASP A 135 -7.92 25.66 14.63
N SER A 136 -7.60 25.78 13.33
CA SER A 136 -6.24 25.62 12.79
C SER A 136 -5.23 26.70 13.22
N GLY A 137 -5.62 27.66 14.05
CA GLY A 137 -4.77 28.79 14.47
C GLY A 137 -4.50 29.82 13.37
N LEU A 138 -5.10 29.65 12.19
CA LEU A 138 -5.01 30.58 11.07
C LEU A 138 -6.10 31.67 11.16
N PRO A 139 -5.93 32.83 10.49
CA PRO A 139 -6.95 33.87 10.49
C PRO A 139 -8.29 33.38 9.92
N GLU A 140 -9.39 33.59 10.64
CA GLU A 140 -10.73 33.10 10.23
C GLU A 140 -11.14 33.56 8.83
N LYS A 141 -10.77 34.79 8.47
CA LYS A 141 -11.03 35.35 7.13
C LYS A 141 -10.32 34.55 6.05
N TYR A 142 -9.05 34.20 6.28
CA TYR A 142 -8.27 33.40 5.35
C TYR A 142 -8.85 31.98 5.21
N ILE A 143 -9.21 31.33 6.33
CA ILE A 143 -9.85 30.00 6.33
C ILE A 143 -11.13 30.03 5.50
N THR A 144 -11.97 31.04 5.70
CA THR A 144 -13.25 31.20 4.99
C THR A 144 -13.02 31.40 3.49
N ASP A 145 -12.08 32.26 3.11
CA ASP A 145 -11.75 32.56 1.72
C ASP A 145 -11.13 31.34 1.01
N TYR A 146 -10.21 30.64 1.68
CA TYR A 146 -9.55 29.44 1.16
C TYR A 146 -10.56 28.30 0.95
N ASN A 147 -11.36 27.98 1.95
CA ASN A 147 -12.36 26.93 1.87
C ASN A 147 -13.42 27.23 0.79
N SER A 148 -13.87 28.50 0.68
CA SER A 148 -14.83 28.91 -0.36
C SER A 148 -14.28 28.71 -1.77
N ARG A 149 -12.99 29.01 -2.00
CA ARG A 149 -12.32 28.77 -3.28
C ARG A 149 -12.21 27.28 -3.59
N LEU A 150 -11.82 26.46 -2.60
CA LEU A 150 -11.75 25.00 -2.78
C LEU A 150 -13.11 24.38 -3.10
N THR A 151 -14.18 24.78 -2.42
CA THR A 151 -15.53 24.29 -2.73
C THR A 151 -15.95 24.64 -4.16
N SER A 152 -15.56 25.82 -4.66
CA SER A 152 -15.75 26.18 -6.07
C SER A 152 -14.95 25.27 -7.01
N ILE A 153 -13.72 24.92 -6.65
CA ILE A 153 -12.87 24.01 -7.45
C ILE A 153 -13.45 22.60 -7.48
N PHE A 154 -13.92 22.06 -6.35
CA PHE A 154 -14.53 20.72 -6.30
C PHE A 154 -15.81 20.62 -7.13
N SER A 155 -16.50 21.75 -7.32
CA SER A 155 -17.68 21.84 -8.20
C SER A 155 -17.32 21.96 -9.69
N ASP A 156 -16.07 22.29 -10.03
CA ASP A 156 -15.61 22.51 -11.40
C ASP A 156 -15.55 21.19 -12.20
N LYS A 157 -16.03 21.22 -13.45
CA LYS A 157 -16.03 20.06 -14.35
C LYS A 157 -14.62 19.56 -14.68
N LYS A 158 -13.63 20.46 -14.79
CA LYS A 158 -12.23 20.10 -15.06
C LYS A 158 -11.64 19.33 -13.89
N PHE A 159 -11.91 19.76 -12.65
CA PHE A 159 -11.46 19.04 -11.46
C PHE A 159 -12.11 17.67 -11.36
N LYS A 160 -13.43 17.56 -11.58
CA LYS A 160 -14.12 16.26 -11.61
C LYS A 160 -13.58 15.34 -12.69
N GLY A 161 -13.29 15.87 -13.89
CA GLY A 161 -12.62 15.12 -14.96
C GLY A 161 -11.23 14.64 -14.55
N CYS A 162 -10.45 15.49 -13.90
CA CYS A 162 -9.13 15.16 -13.36
C CYS A 162 -9.21 14.02 -12.33
N LEU A 163 -10.19 14.07 -11.43
CA LEU A 163 -10.38 13.04 -10.40
C LEU A 163 -10.85 11.71 -10.99
N ASN A 164 -11.76 11.74 -11.98
CA ASN A 164 -12.17 10.55 -12.72
C ASN A 164 -10.98 9.90 -13.42
N SER A 165 -10.18 10.65 -14.17
CA SER A 165 -8.99 10.12 -14.84
C SER A 165 -7.95 9.55 -13.87
N LEU A 166 -7.85 10.11 -12.66
CA LEU A 166 -6.98 9.55 -11.62
C LEU A 166 -7.50 8.19 -11.12
N MET A 167 -8.80 8.09 -10.85
CA MET A 167 -9.43 6.85 -10.36
C MET A 167 -9.50 5.75 -11.42
N ASP A 168 -9.71 6.10 -12.69
CA ASP A 168 -9.68 5.15 -13.80
C ASP A 168 -8.31 4.47 -13.94
N ALA A 169 -7.22 5.17 -13.56
CA ALA A 169 -5.87 4.63 -13.57
C ALA A 169 -5.55 3.83 -12.30
N ASP A 170 -5.81 4.41 -11.13
CA ASP A 170 -5.57 3.78 -9.83
C ASP A 170 -6.46 4.44 -8.75
N ALA A 171 -7.47 3.70 -8.29
CA ALA A 171 -8.43 4.14 -7.28
C ALA A 171 -7.96 3.97 -5.82
N THR A 172 -6.68 3.66 -5.58
CA THR A 172 -6.15 3.51 -4.22
C THR A 172 -6.04 4.85 -3.50
N THR A 173 -6.34 4.84 -2.19
CA THR A 173 -6.16 6.01 -1.32
C THR A 173 -4.72 6.54 -1.33
N SER A 174 -3.73 5.66 -1.46
CA SER A 174 -2.31 6.05 -1.55
C SER A 174 -2.02 6.89 -2.79
N ASN A 175 -2.58 6.50 -3.95
CA ASN A 175 -2.44 7.27 -5.17
C ASN A 175 -3.07 8.67 -5.04
N ILE A 176 -4.24 8.75 -4.41
CA ILE A 176 -4.93 10.01 -4.14
C ILE A 176 -4.12 10.91 -3.20
N LEU A 177 -3.57 10.37 -2.11
CA LEU A 177 -2.70 11.13 -1.20
C LEU A 177 -1.46 11.66 -1.90
N ARG A 178 -0.82 10.86 -2.78
CA ARG A 178 0.31 11.31 -3.60
C ARG A 178 -0.09 12.42 -4.57
N PHE A 179 -1.26 12.31 -5.19
CA PHE A 179 -1.82 13.36 -6.05
C PHE A 179 -2.04 14.67 -5.29
N LEU A 180 -2.71 14.62 -4.13
CA LEU A 180 -2.97 15.80 -3.30
C LEU A 180 -1.67 16.43 -2.80
N PHE A 181 -0.72 15.62 -2.33
CA PHE A 181 0.59 16.09 -1.91
C PHE A 181 1.29 16.86 -3.04
N ARG A 182 1.23 16.34 -4.27
CA ARG A 182 1.84 16.99 -5.43
C ARG A 182 1.10 18.26 -5.85
N ALA A 183 -0.22 18.27 -5.78
CA ALA A 183 -1.02 19.47 -6.04
C ALA A 183 -0.68 20.59 -5.03
N VAL A 184 -0.61 20.27 -3.74
CA VAL A 184 -0.22 21.23 -2.70
C VAL A 184 1.23 21.71 -2.87
N SER A 185 2.14 20.83 -3.31
CA SER A 185 3.54 21.21 -3.60
C SER A 185 3.68 22.19 -4.77
N TYR A 186 2.70 22.26 -5.67
CA TYR A 186 2.65 23.24 -6.76
C TYR A 186 1.92 24.53 -6.37
N MET A 187 1.45 24.65 -5.12
CA MET A 187 0.87 25.88 -4.62
C MET A 187 1.91 26.99 -4.63
N ASP A 188 1.50 28.17 -5.10
CA ASP A 188 2.33 29.36 -5.06
C ASP A 188 2.35 29.94 -3.64
N MET A 189 3.55 30.15 -3.11
CA MET A 189 3.75 30.65 -1.75
C MET A 189 3.40 32.14 -1.61
N GLU A 190 3.41 32.90 -2.71
CA GLU A 190 3.07 34.33 -2.66
C GLU A 190 1.56 34.54 -2.53
N SER A 191 0.76 33.81 -3.29
CA SER A 191 -0.70 33.85 -3.20
C SER A 191 -1.25 33.10 -1.99
N GLY A 192 -0.61 32.00 -1.57
CA GLY A 192 -1.04 31.16 -0.45
C GLY A 192 -2.31 30.34 -0.73
N PHE A 193 -2.93 30.47 -1.91
CA PHE A 193 -4.14 29.73 -2.27
C PHE A 193 -3.83 28.60 -3.22
N LEU A 194 -4.56 27.49 -3.13
CA LEU A 194 -4.40 26.35 -4.02
C LEU A 194 -5.23 26.55 -5.31
N PRO A 195 -4.61 26.75 -6.48
CA PRO A 195 -5.33 26.98 -7.73
C PRO A 195 -5.66 25.65 -8.43
N ILE A 196 -6.62 25.68 -9.36
CA ILE A 196 -7.03 24.48 -10.12
C ILE A 196 -5.89 23.94 -11.00
N GLU A 197 -5.03 24.84 -11.50
CA GLU A 197 -3.87 24.52 -12.32
C GLU A 197 -2.89 23.60 -11.60
N SER A 198 -2.79 23.68 -10.26
CA SER A 198 -1.93 22.81 -9.47
C SER A 198 -2.39 21.35 -9.51
N PHE A 199 -3.70 21.11 -9.53
CA PHE A 199 -4.26 19.76 -9.70
C PHE A 199 -4.03 19.22 -11.11
N LEU A 200 -4.21 20.04 -12.14
CA LEU A 200 -3.96 19.63 -13.53
C LEU A 200 -2.47 19.34 -13.79
N LYS A 201 -1.57 20.14 -13.21
CA LYS A 201 -0.12 19.88 -13.21
C LYS A 201 0.20 18.59 -12.46
N ALA A 202 -0.41 18.36 -11.29
CA ALA A 202 -0.23 17.13 -10.52
C ALA A 202 -0.63 15.89 -11.35
N LEU A 203 -1.80 15.91 -11.99
CA LEU A 203 -2.24 14.78 -12.82
C LEU A 203 -1.29 14.49 -13.99
N SER A 204 -0.96 15.51 -14.79
CA SER A 204 -0.08 15.34 -15.95
C SER A 204 1.31 14.83 -15.55
N SER A 205 1.81 15.28 -14.41
CA SER A 205 3.10 14.86 -13.89
C SER A 205 3.10 13.43 -13.30
N MET A 206 1.94 12.90 -12.90
CA MET A 206 1.76 11.51 -12.46
C MET A 206 1.56 10.55 -13.62
N GLN A 207 0.99 11.03 -14.74
CA GLN A 207 0.77 10.26 -15.96
C GLN A 207 1.99 10.23 -16.90
N ARG A 208 3.18 10.63 -16.44
CA ARG A 208 4.40 10.57 -17.26
C ARG A 208 4.70 9.14 -17.66
N GLN A 209 5.15 8.98 -18.91
CA GLN A 209 5.56 7.70 -19.47
C GLN A 209 7.09 7.69 -19.57
N PRO A 210 7.81 7.07 -18.61
CA PRO A 210 9.27 7.18 -18.52
C PRO A 210 9.99 6.74 -19.80
N LYS A 211 9.46 5.73 -20.48
CA LYS A 211 9.98 5.25 -21.76
C LYS A 211 9.84 6.31 -22.86
N MET A 212 8.72 7.02 -22.93
CA MET A 212 8.52 8.10 -23.91
C MET A 212 9.38 9.32 -23.60
N ASP A 213 9.50 9.67 -22.32
CA ASP A 213 10.38 10.77 -21.89
C ASP A 213 11.83 10.46 -22.28
N SER A 214 12.28 9.22 -22.06
CA SER A 214 13.64 8.78 -22.47
C SER A 214 13.86 8.82 -23.98
N LEU A 215 12.81 8.65 -24.80
CA LEU A 215 12.93 8.75 -26.26
C LEU A 215 13.11 10.19 -26.75
N GLN A 216 12.60 11.19 -26.00
CA GLN A 216 12.70 12.61 -26.39
C GLN A 216 14.13 13.16 -26.23
N ASP A 217 14.91 12.59 -25.31
CA ASP A 217 16.28 13.02 -25.01
C ASP A 217 17.35 12.27 -25.83
N LEU A 218 16.95 11.38 -26.74
CA LEU A 218 17.90 10.62 -27.56
C LEU A 218 18.55 11.49 -28.64
N SER A 219 19.83 11.24 -28.87
CA SER A 219 20.51 11.74 -30.05
C SER A 219 19.93 11.13 -31.32
N ILE A 220 20.11 11.83 -32.44
CA ILE A 220 19.66 11.37 -33.77
C ILE A 220 20.21 9.96 -34.06
N LEU A 221 21.47 9.69 -33.71
CA LEU A 221 22.10 8.39 -33.94
C LEU A 221 21.42 7.26 -33.14
N GLU A 222 21.11 7.51 -31.86
CA GLU A 222 20.41 6.55 -31.00
C GLU A 222 19.00 6.28 -31.51
N LEU A 223 18.30 7.30 -32.00
CA LEU A 223 17.00 7.13 -32.64
C LEU A 223 17.08 6.28 -33.91
N TYR A 224 18.11 6.49 -34.76
CA TYR A 224 18.33 5.65 -35.94
C TYR A 224 18.64 4.19 -35.56
N ILE A 225 19.43 3.96 -34.51
CA ILE A 225 19.70 2.62 -33.98
C ILE A 225 18.37 1.93 -33.60
N LEU A 226 17.49 2.62 -32.86
CA LEU A 226 16.17 2.10 -32.48
C LEU A 226 15.30 1.79 -33.70
N VAL A 227 15.27 2.68 -34.70
CA VAL A 227 14.52 2.44 -35.95
C VAL A 227 15.08 1.22 -36.69
N CYS A 228 16.40 1.04 -36.73
CA CYS A 228 17.02 -0.15 -37.33
C CYS A 228 16.69 -1.43 -36.55
N MET A 229 16.68 -1.39 -35.22
CA MET A 229 16.25 -2.53 -34.39
C MET A 229 14.79 -2.89 -34.66
N HIS A 230 13.89 -1.89 -34.69
CA HIS A 230 12.48 -2.10 -34.97
C HIS A 230 12.23 -2.69 -36.38
N ARG A 231 12.95 -2.22 -37.39
CA ARG A 231 12.89 -2.78 -38.76
C ARG A 231 13.39 -4.22 -38.86
N LEU A 232 14.28 -4.66 -37.96
CA LEU A 232 14.72 -6.05 -37.90
C LEU A 232 13.66 -6.92 -37.21
N GLU A 233 12.97 -6.40 -36.20
CA GLU A 233 11.83 -7.06 -35.56
C GLU A 233 10.66 -7.25 -36.53
N ASP A 234 10.35 -6.25 -37.37
CA ASP A 234 9.35 -6.35 -38.45
C ASP A 234 9.65 -7.46 -39.46
N LYS A 235 10.93 -7.87 -39.56
CA LYS A 235 11.38 -8.99 -40.40
C LYS A 235 11.43 -10.32 -39.64
N GLU A 236 10.72 -10.41 -38.52
CA GLU A 236 10.66 -11.58 -37.62
C GLU A 236 12.03 -12.00 -37.02
N GLN A 237 13.04 -11.11 -37.05
CA GLN A 237 14.29 -11.36 -36.32
C GLN A 237 14.14 -10.92 -34.86
N SER A 238 13.80 -11.87 -33.99
CA SER A 238 13.65 -11.65 -32.54
C SER A 238 14.98 -11.49 -31.79
N SER A 239 16.11 -11.81 -32.43
CA SER A 239 17.45 -11.61 -31.90
C SER A 239 18.35 -10.98 -32.94
N TYR A 240 18.98 -9.86 -32.60
CA TYR A 240 19.91 -9.13 -33.46
C TYR A 240 21.14 -8.71 -32.66
N ASN A 241 22.29 -8.68 -33.33
CA ASN A 241 23.56 -8.25 -32.75
C ASN A 241 23.97 -6.88 -33.30
N PHE A 242 24.99 -6.27 -32.69
CA PHE A 242 25.52 -4.97 -33.11
C PHE A 242 25.84 -4.91 -34.61
N THR A 243 26.39 -6.00 -35.16
CA THR A 243 26.76 -6.09 -36.57
C THR A 243 25.54 -6.02 -37.50
N SER A 244 24.43 -6.65 -37.14
CA SER A 244 23.17 -6.60 -37.90
C SER A 244 22.57 -5.19 -37.90
N ILE A 245 22.59 -4.50 -36.76
CA ILE A 245 22.10 -3.12 -36.64
C ILE A 245 22.98 -2.17 -37.47
N MET A 246 24.31 -2.30 -37.37
CA MET A 246 25.26 -1.48 -38.13
C MET A 246 25.15 -1.66 -39.64
N LYS A 247 24.79 -2.85 -40.13
CA LYS A 247 24.46 -3.07 -41.55
C LYS A 247 23.23 -2.27 -41.97
N GLY A 248 22.18 -2.27 -41.15
CA GLY A 248 20.95 -1.48 -41.40
C GLY A 248 21.19 0.03 -41.38
N LEU A 249 22.02 0.51 -40.44
CA LEU A 249 22.45 1.91 -40.38
C LEU A 249 23.21 2.32 -41.64
N ARG A 250 24.25 1.56 -42.02
CA ARG A 250 25.06 1.87 -43.21
C ARG A 250 24.23 1.88 -44.50
N ALA A 251 23.25 1.00 -44.63
CA ALA A 251 22.34 0.96 -45.77
C ALA A 251 21.37 2.16 -45.83
N SER A 252 21.21 2.90 -44.74
CA SER A 252 20.32 4.08 -44.67
C SER A 252 21.05 5.40 -44.91
N PHE A 253 22.39 5.41 -44.89
CA PHE A 253 23.25 6.59 -45.08
C PHE A 253 24.12 6.54 -46.35
N GLY A 254 24.02 5.48 -47.15
CA GLY A 254 24.65 5.36 -48.47
C GLY A 254 23.63 5.49 -49.58
#